data_AF-S6AJY3-F1
#
_entry.id   AF-S6AJY3-F1
#
_cell.length_a   1.000
_cell.length_b   1.000
_cell.length_c   1.000
_cell.angle_alpha   90.00
_cell.angle_beta   90.00
_cell.angle_gamma   90.00
#
_symmetry.space_group_name_H-M   'P 1'
#
loop_
_entity.id
_entity.type
_entity.pdbx_description
1 polymer ?
#
loop_
_entity_poly.entity_id
_entity_poly.type
_entity_poly.pdbx_seq_one_letter_code
_entity_poly.pdbx_strand_id
1 'polypeptide(L)'
;MVTRQNEYGPQDPVSIALVGIAVVLRTGSCLLEALADQAARVGVPFGSESFDEAAELTGLPYCRQLDLYVDRATKCKADALPFNLAHLAFVS
;
A
#
# COMPACT_ATOMS: atom_id res chain seq x y z
N MET A 1 3.55 -31.03 18.83
CA MET A 1 3.66 -29.60 18.47
C MET A 1 2.50 -29.28 17.54
N VAL A 2 1.51 -28.52 18.00
CA VAL A 2 0.39 -28.08 17.15
C VAL A 2 0.86 -26.83 16.43
N THR A 3 1.13 -26.93 15.13
CA THR A 3 1.29 -25.79 14.24
C THR A 3 -0.08 -25.14 14.10
N ARG A 4 -0.35 -24.07 14.86
CA ARG A 4 -1.44 -23.16 14.57
C ARG A 4 -1.12 -22.52 13.22
N GLN A 5 -1.72 -23.01 12.14
CA GLN A 5 -1.83 -22.21 10.93
C GLN A 5 -2.71 -21.02 11.32
N ASN A 6 -2.12 -19.84 11.50
CA ASN A 6 -2.91 -18.62 11.55
C ASN A 6 -3.58 -18.52 10.18
N GLU A 7 -4.87 -18.80 10.11
CA GLU A 7 -5.66 -18.58 8.91
C GLU A 7 -5.79 -17.07 8.74
N TYR A 8 -4.96 -16.51 7.87
CA TYR A 8 -5.05 -15.10 7.50
C TYR A 8 -6.31 -14.91 6.67
N GLY A 9 -7.31 -14.25 7.27
CA GLY A 9 -8.55 -13.92 6.57
C GLY A 9 -8.32 -12.91 5.44
N PRO A 10 -9.30 -12.70 4.54
CA PRO A 10 -9.18 -11.73 3.45
C PRO A 10 -8.91 -10.29 3.91
N GLN A 11 -9.39 -9.94 5.11
CA GLN A 11 -9.22 -8.62 5.75
C GLN A 11 -7.92 -8.49 6.54
N ASP A 12 -7.17 -9.59 6.70
CA ASP A 12 -5.92 -9.59 7.44
C ASP A 12 -4.87 -8.72 6.73
N PRO A 13 -4.13 -7.86 7.46
CA PRO A 13 -3.09 -7.00 6.89
C PRO A 13 -2.07 -7.76 6.02
N VAL A 14 -1.71 -8.99 6.41
CA VAL A 14 -0.77 -9.83 5.65
C VAL A 14 -1.36 -10.23 4.29
N SER A 15 -2.64 -10.61 4.27
CA SER A 15 -3.35 -10.94 3.03
C SER A 15 -3.44 -9.75 2.08
N ILE A 16 -3.74 -8.56 2.61
CA ILE A 16 -3.82 -7.32 1.84
C ILE A 16 -2.44 -6.96 1.28
N ALA A 17 -1.39 -7.01 2.10
CA ALA A 17 -0.02 -6.73 1.70
C ALA A 17 0.47 -7.65 0.58
N LEU A 18 0.28 -8.97 0.73
CA LEU A 18 0.71 -9.95 -0.27
C LEU A 18 -0.02 -9.78 -1.61
N VAL A 19 -1.33 -9.53 -1.58
CA VAL A 19 -2.10 -9.28 -2.81
C VAL A 19 -1.67 -7.97 -3.46
N GLY A 20 -1.45 -6.91 -2.68
CA GLY A 20 -0.92 -5.63 -3.17
C GLY A 20 0.41 -5.80 -3.89
N ILE A 21 1.38 -6.46 -3.26
CA ILE A 21 2.69 -6.79 -3.87
C ILE A 21 2.51 -7.59 -5.16
N ALA A 22 1.67 -8.62 -5.15
CA ALA A 22 1.44 -9.45 -6.33
C ALA A 22 0.81 -8.66 -7.50
N VAL A 23 -0.04 -7.67 -7.22
CA VAL A 23 -0.59 -6.77 -8.25
C VAL A 23 0.52 -5.89 -8.83
N VAL A 24 1.32 -5.23 -7.98
CA VAL A 24 2.44 -4.38 -8.42
C VAL A 24 3.41 -5.16 -9.29
N LEU A 25 3.84 -6.35 -8.87
CA LEU A 25 4.79 -7.17 -9.62
C LEU A 25 4.26 -7.60 -11.00
N ARG A 26 2.94 -7.75 -11.16
CA ARG A 26 2.32 -8.16 -12.43
C ARG A 26 2.03 -7.00 -13.38
N THR A 27 1.77 -5.81 -12.84
CA THR A 27 1.23 -4.69 -13.61
C THR A 27 2.16 -3.48 -13.67
N GLY A 28 3.16 -3.41 -12.78
CA GLY A 28 3.97 -2.22 -12.57
C GLY A 28 3.21 -1.05 -11.95
N SER A 29 2.03 -1.30 -11.36
CA SER A 29 1.20 -0.26 -10.74
C SER A 29 1.82 0.30 -9.45
N CYS A 30 1.27 1.42 -8.97
CA CYS A 30 1.64 1.97 -7.67
C CYS A 30 1.25 1.01 -6.52
N LEU A 31 2.15 0.83 -5.55
CA LEU A 31 1.91 -0.04 -4.40
C LEU A 31 0.79 0.49 -3.50
N LEU A 32 0.76 1.79 -3.25
CA LEU A 32 -0.30 2.39 -2.43
C LEU A 32 -1.69 2.24 -3.06
N GLU A 33 -1.80 2.35 -4.38
CA GLU A 33 -3.05 2.11 -5.11
C GLU A 33 -3.46 0.65 -5.06
N ALA A 34 -2.53 -0.28 -5.30
CA ALA A 34 -2.79 -1.71 -5.23
C ALA A 34 -3.29 -2.15 -3.84
N LEU A 35 -2.70 -1.60 -2.77
CA LEU A 35 -3.15 -1.82 -1.41
C LEU A 35 -4.53 -1.22 -1.15
N ALA A 36 -4.77 0.02 -1.59
CA ALA A 36 -6.06 0.70 -1.41
C ALA A 36 -7.19 -0.04 -2.12
N ASP A 37 -6.97 -0.48 -3.36
CA ASP A 37 -7.94 -1.25 -4.13
C ASP A 37 -8.24 -2.59 -3.46
N GLN A 38 -7.21 -3.29 -2.99
CA GLN A 38 -7.40 -4.57 -2.31
C GLN A 38 -8.15 -4.38 -0.98
N ALA A 39 -7.76 -3.39 -0.17
CA ALA A 39 -8.43 -3.06 1.08
C ALA A 39 -9.91 -2.73 0.85
N ALA A 40 -10.23 -1.91 -0.15
CA ALA A 40 -11.60 -1.59 -0.53
C ALA A 40 -12.41 -2.84 -0.92
N ARG A 41 -11.82 -3.77 -1.68
CA ARG A 41 -12.47 -5.04 -2.08
C ARG A 41 -12.84 -5.93 -0.91
N VAL A 42 -12.03 -5.93 0.15
CA VAL A 42 -12.27 -6.76 1.35
C VAL A 42 -12.99 -5.99 2.46
N GLY A 43 -13.34 -4.72 2.23
CA GLY A 43 -14.08 -3.88 3.16
C GLY A 43 -13.23 -3.25 4.27
N VAL A 44 -11.90 -3.19 4.10
CA VAL A 44 -10.99 -2.49 5.02
C VAL A 44 -10.90 -1.02 4.62
N PRO A 45 -11.27 -0.07 5.51
CA PRO A 45 -11.20 1.35 5.21
C PRO A 45 -9.77 1.82 5.00
N PHE A 46 -9.57 2.70 4.03
CA PHE A 46 -8.28 3.34 3.77
C PHE A 46 -7.84 4.20 4.97
N GLY A 47 -6.58 4.05 5.40
CA GLY A 47 -6.04 4.76 6.57
C GLY A 47 -6.65 4.32 7.90
N SER A 48 -7.13 3.07 7.97
CA SER A 48 -7.40 2.34 9.21
C SER A 48 -6.12 1.66 9.71
N GLU A 49 -6.09 1.27 10.99
CA GLU A 49 -4.94 0.58 11.58
C GLU A 49 -4.52 -0.67 10.78
N SER A 50 -5.48 -1.50 10.35
CA SER A 50 -5.21 -2.68 9.53
C SER A 50 -4.65 -2.34 8.13
N PHE A 51 -5.07 -1.20 7.56
CA PHE A 51 -4.50 -0.72 6.29
C PHE A 51 -3.08 -0.22 6.49
N ASP A 52 -2.84 0.54 7.56
CA ASP A 52 -1.54 1.11 7.88
C ASP A 52 -0.52 -0.01 8.17
N GLU A 53 -0.93 -1.07 8.90
CA GLU A 53 -0.14 -2.28 9.13
C GLU A 53 0.17 -3.01 7.82
N ALA A 54 -0.81 -3.14 6.92
CA ALA A 54 -0.58 -3.75 5.61
C ALA A 54 0.44 -2.95 4.79
N ALA A 55 0.37 -1.62 4.81
CA ALA A 55 1.35 -0.76 4.14
C ALA A 55 2.75 -0.91 4.74
N GLU A 56 2.86 -0.92 6.08
CA GLU A 56 4.13 -1.12 6.78
C GLU A 56 4.79 -2.46 6.43
N LEU A 57 4.01 -3.54 6.37
CA LEU A 57 4.49 -4.87 5.94
C LEU A 57 5.07 -4.89 4.53
N THR A 58 4.66 -3.96 3.66
CA THR A 58 5.22 -3.81 2.31
C THR A 58 6.46 -2.91 2.24
N GLY A 59 6.92 -2.39 3.39
CA GLY A 59 8.03 -1.45 3.46
C GLY A 59 7.64 -0.02 3.06
N LEU A 60 6.34 0.27 2.97
CA LEU A 60 5.81 1.60 2.67
C LEU A 60 5.31 2.21 4.00
N PRO A 61 6.11 3.04 4.69
CA PRO A 61 5.69 3.71 5.92
C PRO A 61 4.63 4.75 5.57
N TYR A 62 3.39 4.29 5.46
CA TYR A 62 2.26 5.12 5.10
C TYR A 62 1.85 5.96 6.30
N CYS A 63 1.85 7.28 6.15
CA CYS A 63 1.36 8.21 7.15
C CYS A 63 0.20 9.01 6.57
N ARG A 64 -1.01 8.71 7.06
CA ARG A 64 -2.25 9.37 6.65
C ARG A 64 -2.23 10.90 6.78
N GLN A 65 -1.47 11.44 7.74
CA GLN A 65 -1.36 12.88 7.92
C GLN A 65 -0.66 13.58 6.75
N LEU A 66 0.23 12.87 6.03
CA LEU A 66 0.93 13.41 4.88
C LEU A 66 0.03 13.56 3.65
N ASP A 67 -1.07 12.80 3.59
CA ASP A 67 -2.06 12.94 2.51
C ASP A 67 -2.76 14.31 2.51
N LEU A 68 -2.65 15.09 3.60
CA LEU A 68 -3.09 16.50 3.65
C LEU A 68 -2.21 17.44 2.78
N TYR A 69 -0.96 17.04 2.51
CA TYR A 69 0.04 17.88 1.86
C TYR A 69 0.40 17.37 0.45
N VAL A 70 0.29 16.07 0.22
CA VAL A 70 0.63 15.44 -1.07
C VAL A 70 -0.47 14.45 -1.41
N ASP A 71 -1.12 14.65 -2.56
CA ASP A 71 -2.14 13.72 -3.03
C ASP A 71 -1.54 12.38 -3.46
N ARG A 72 -2.38 11.34 -3.48
CA ARG A 72 -1.93 9.96 -3.77
C ARG A 72 -1.32 9.80 -5.16
N ALA A 73 -1.86 10.49 -6.17
CA ALA A 73 -1.36 10.35 -7.53
C ALA A 73 0.06 10.93 -7.63
N THR A 74 0.31 12.08 -7.00
CA THR A 74 1.64 12.68 -6.89
C THR A 74 2.61 11.77 -6.12
N LYS A 75 2.17 11.19 -5.00
CA LYS A 75 2.98 10.24 -4.21
C LYS A 75 3.36 9.00 -5.02
N CYS A 76 2.41 8.43 -5.77
CA CYS A 76 2.66 7.30 -6.66
C CYS A 76 3.65 7.63 -7.79
N LYS A 77 3.55 8.81 -8.40
CA LYS A 77 4.54 9.27 -9.38
C LYS A 77 5.93 9.40 -8.74
N ALA A 78 6.02 9.91 -7.52
CA ALA A 78 7.27 10.07 -6.81
C ALA A 78 7.93 8.73 -6.46
N ASP A 79 7.16 7.75 -5.97
CA ASP A 79 7.65 6.41 -5.60
C ASP A 79 8.15 5.60 -6.81
N ALA A 80 7.66 5.90 -8.01
CA ALA A 80 8.12 5.27 -9.25
C ALA A 80 9.46 5.83 -9.75
N LEU A 81 9.96 6.93 -9.16
CA LEU A 81 11.18 7.61 -9.58
C LEU A 81 12.34 7.35 -8.60
N PRO A 82 13.59 7.35 -9.08
CA PRO A 82 14.75 7.46 -8.21
C PRO A 82 14.65 8.70 -7.31
N PHE A 83 15.19 8.60 -6.09
CA PHE A 83 15.07 9.66 -5.08
C PHE A 83 15.50 11.06 -5.57
N ASN A 84 16.57 11.15 -6.37
CA ASN A 84 17.06 12.41 -6.94
C ASN A 84 16.10 13.03 -7.98
N LEU A 85 15.13 12.26 -8.48
CA LEU A 85 14.14 12.68 -9.47
C LEU A 85 12.71 12.77 -8.89
N ALA A 86 12.49 12.37 -7.64
CA ALA A 86 11.15 12.35 -7.03
C ALA A 86 10.43 13.71 -7.07
N HIS A 87 11.17 14.81 -7.01
CA HIS A 87 10.63 16.18 -7.13
C HIS A 87 9.91 16.45 -8.46
N LEU A 88 10.23 15.70 -9.53
CA LEU A 88 9.58 15.84 -10.83
C LEU A 88 8.11 15.40 -10.79
N ALA A 89 7.70 14.60 -9.80
CA ALA A 89 6.31 14.20 -9.61
C ALA A 89 5.35 15.39 -9.39
N PHE A 90 5.87 16.54 -8.91
CA PHE A 90 5.08 17.75 -8.67
C PHE A 90 4.96 18.66 -9.91
N VAL A 91 5.71 18.40 -10.96
CA VAL A 91 5.82 19.29 -12.14
C VAL A 91 4.98 18.77 -13.32
N SER A 92 4.45 17.54 -13.22
CA SER A 92 3.73 16.82 -14.28
C SER A 92 2.21 16.83 -14.15
#